data_AF-A0A804MH35-F1
#
_entry.id   AF-A0A804MH35-F1
#
_cell.length_a   1.000
_cell.length_b   1.000
_cell.length_c   1.000
_cell.angle_alpha   90.00
_cell.angle_beta   90.00
_cell.angle_gamma   90.00
#
_symmetry.space_group_name_H-M   'P 1'
#
loop_
_entity.id
_entity.type
_entity.pdbx_description
1 polymer ?
#
loop_
_entity_poly.entity_id
_entity_poly.type
_entity_poly.pdbx_seq_one_letter_code
_entity_poly.pdbx_strand_id
1 'polypeptide(L)'
;MERPRFSDHLEAIKFICKDFWSELFKKQIDNLKTNHRGTFVLQDNRFRWLTRVSLDPRTENTDSTENDSAALGDTAAQTTTMLLYFPCGLIRGALTNLGISCSVSADMSNLPACSFVVRIKT
;
A
#
# COMPACT_ATOMS: atom_id res chain seq x y z
N MET A 1 15.91 1.48 -27.11
CA MET A 1 16.96 2.08 -26.25
C MET A 1 16.87 1.41 -24.90
N GLU A 2 17.90 0.68 -24.49
CA GLU A 2 18.00 0.22 -23.09
C GLU A 2 18.20 1.46 -22.20
N ARG A 3 17.28 1.68 -21.26
CA ARG A 3 17.45 2.70 -20.24
C ARG A 3 18.56 2.22 -19.29
N PRO A 4 19.55 3.04 -18.94
CA PRO A 4 20.58 2.65 -17.98
C PRO A 4 19.95 2.12 -16.70
N ARG A 5 20.54 1.07 -16.10
CA ARG A 5 20.10 0.56 -14.79
C ARG A 5 20.17 1.70 -13.76
N PHE A 6 19.22 1.73 -12.83
CA PHE A 6 19.20 2.73 -11.77
C PHE A 6 20.51 2.74 -11.00
N SER A 7 21.06 3.93 -10.80
CA SER A 7 22.36 4.14 -10.15
C SER A 7 22.25 4.13 -8.62
N ASP A 8 21.07 4.46 -8.11
CA ASP A 8 20.73 4.47 -6.69
C ASP A 8 19.31 3.92 -6.48
N HIS A 9 19.10 3.28 -5.32
CA HIS A 9 17.81 2.82 -4.84
C HIS A 9 16.74 3.92 -4.85
N LEU A 10 17.11 5.17 -4.53
CA LEU A 10 16.17 6.29 -4.57
C LEU A 10 15.60 6.53 -5.96
N GLU A 11 16.38 6.34 -7.02
CA GLU A 11 15.90 6.52 -8.41
C GLU A 11 14.89 5.44 -8.78
N ALA A 12 15.15 4.18 -8.41
CA ALA A 12 14.21 3.09 -8.61
C ALA A 12 12.91 3.33 -7.83
N ILE A 13 12.99 3.80 -6.58
CA ILE A 13 11.80 4.17 -5.79
C ILE A 13 11.05 5.34 -6.44
N LYS A 14 11.74 6.35 -6.99
CA LYS A 14 11.09 7.44 -7.74
C LYS A 14 10.39 6.93 -9.00
N PHE A 15 10.97 5.97 -9.71
CA PHE A 15 10.31 5.29 -10.83
C PHE A 15 9.05 4.56 -10.38
N ILE A 16 9.09 3.87 -9.24
CA ILE A 16 7.88 3.25 -8.66
C ILE A 16 6.81 4.31 -8.39
N CYS A 17 7.17 5.42 -7.73
CA CYS A 17 6.23 6.48 -7.36
C CYS A 17 5.63 7.22 -8.55
N LYS A 18 6.37 7.33 -9.66
CA LYS A 18 6.00 8.14 -10.82
C LYS A 18 5.48 7.27 -11.95
N ASP A 19 6.37 6.63 -12.69
CA ASP A 19 6.06 5.91 -13.92
C ASP A 19 5.21 4.66 -13.64
N PHE A 20 5.66 3.80 -12.72
CA PHE A 20 4.97 2.53 -12.45
C PHE A 20 3.59 2.72 -11.84
N TRP A 21 3.47 3.60 -10.83
CA TRP A 21 2.17 3.90 -10.21
C TRP A 21 1.22 4.59 -11.19
N SER A 22 1.74 5.50 -12.03
CA SER A 22 0.93 6.17 -13.05
C SER A 22 0.42 5.18 -14.10
N GLU A 23 1.21 4.18 -14.48
CA GLU A 23 0.74 3.19 -15.44
C GLU A 23 -0.43 2.36 -14.88
N LEU A 24 -0.34 1.94 -13.62
CA LEU A 24 -1.34 1.09 -12.97
C LEU A 24 -2.61 1.85 -12.55
N PHE A 25 -2.45 3.04 -11.96
CA PHE A 25 -3.54 3.75 -11.28
C PHE A 25 -3.90 5.09 -11.92
N LYS A 26 -3.18 5.47 -12.98
CA LYS A 26 -3.34 6.75 -13.70
C LYS A 26 -3.14 7.97 -12.78
N LYS A 27 -2.31 7.80 -11.75
CA LYS A 27 -1.83 8.85 -10.84
C LYS A 27 -0.45 8.49 -10.27
N GLN A 28 0.27 9.49 -9.74
CA GLN A 28 1.51 9.29 -8.98
C GLN A 28 1.22 9.04 -7.50
N ILE A 29 2.19 8.49 -6.79
CA ILE A 29 2.21 8.46 -5.32
C ILE A 29 2.23 9.91 -4.79
N ASP A 30 1.40 10.20 -3.79
CA ASP A 30 1.22 11.57 -3.29
C ASP A 30 2.40 12.01 -2.42
N ASN A 31 2.92 11.13 -1.57
CA ASN A 31 4.09 11.44 -0.73
C ASN A 31 5.09 10.31 -0.69
N LEU A 32 6.37 10.65 -0.81
CA LEU A 32 7.50 9.75 -0.58
C LEU A 32 8.32 10.26 0.62
N LYS A 33 8.48 9.42 1.64
CA LYS A 33 9.38 9.65 2.77
C LYS A 33 10.48 8.60 2.79
N THR A 34 11.66 8.95 3.28
CA THR A 34 12.76 7.99 3.51
C THR A 34 13.54 8.35 4.76
N ASN A 35 14.13 7.35 5.40
CA ASN A 35 15.09 7.55 6.48
C ASN A 35 16.56 7.56 5.99
N HIS A 36 16.79 7.54 4.68
CA HIS A 36 18.11 7.42 4.03
C HIS A 36 18.92 6.16 4.44
N ARG A 37 18.28 5.21 5.14
CA ARG A 37 18.86 3.97 5.66
C ARG A 37 18.11 2.75 5.13
N GLY A 38 17.62 2.82 3.90
CA GLY A 38 16.95 1.71 3.21
C GLY A 38 15.46 1.55 3.49
N THR A 39 14.82 2.45 4.27
CA THR A 39 13.36 2.45 4.46
C THR A 39 12.72 3.60 3.70
N PHE A 40 11.65 3.28 2.97
CA PHE A 40 10.84 4.22 2.20
C PHE A 40 9.36 4.05 2.57
N VAL A 41 8.61 5.16 2.60
CA VAL A 41 7.17 5.16 2.81
C VAL A 41 6.52 5.89 1.64
N LEU A 42 5.70 5.15 0.89
CA LEU A 42 4.97 5.62 -0.29
C LEU A 42 3.50 5.76 0.09
N GLN A 43 2.98 6.97 0.12
CA GLN A 43 1.62 7.25 0.57
C GLN A 43 0.74 7.62 -0.62
N ASP A 44 -0.38 6.92 -0.78
CA ASP A 44 -1.46 7.25 -1.70
C ASP A 44 -2.68 7.69 -0.87
N ASN A 45 -3.07 8.96 -0.99
CA ASN A 45 -4.15 9.56 -0.22
C ASN A 45 -5.54 9.11 -0.68
N ARG A 46 -5.65 8.54 -1.88
CA ARG A 46 -6.93 8.15 -2.45
C ARG A 46 -6.73 6.91 -3.33
N PHE A 47 -6.31 5.82 -2.69
CA PHE A 47 -5.94 4.62 -3.40
C PHE A 47 -7.16 3.99 -4.07
N ARG A 48 -7.15 3.94 -5.40
CA ARG A 48 -8.35 3.69 -6.23
C ARG A 48 -9.09 2.40 -5.85
N TRP A 49 -8.35 1.35 -5.47
CA TRP A 49 -8.94 0.08 -5.07
C TRP A 49 -9.63 0.12 -3.69
N LEU A 50 -9.23 1.04 -2.81
CA LEU A 50 -9.87 1.24 -1.51
C LEU A 50 -11.04 2.23 -1.58
N THR A 51 -11.16 3.03 -2.63
CA THR A 51 -12.25 4.03 -2.75
C THR A 51 -13.67 3.43 -2.78
N ARG A 52 -13.80 2.13 -3.03
CA ARG A 52 -15.07 1.40 -3.04
C ARG A 52 -15.28 0.53 -1.80
N VAL A 53 -14.29 0.49 -0.90
CA VAL A 53 -14.37 -0.24 0.36
C VAL A 53 -15.07 0.66 1.37
N SER A 54 -16.26 0.26 1.81
CA SER A 54 -16.94 0.90 2.94
C SER A 54 -16.54 0.14 4.20
N LEU A 55 -15.72 0.74 5.06
CA LEU A 55 -15.58 0.28 6.43
C LEU A 55 -16.71 0.94 7.22
N ASP A 56 -17.65 0.15 7.72
CA ASP A 56 -18.67 0.67 8.62
C ASP A 56 -18.04 0.77 10.03
N PRO A 57 -17.83 1.96 10.64
CA PRO A 57 -17.05 2.09 11.88
C PRO A 57 -17.82 1.67 13.14
N ARG A 58 -19.01 1.06 13.02
CA ARG A 58 -19.88 0.79 14.18
C ARG A 58 -19.52 -0.50 14.90
N THR A 59 -18.34 -0.56 15.51
CA THR A 59 -18.07 -1.57 16.56
C THR A 59 -17.16 -1.06 17.67
N GLU A 60 -17.30 0.20 18.08
CA GLU A 60 -16.90 0.62 19.42
C GLU A 60 -18.02 1.53 19.95
N ASN A 61 -18.68 1.10 21.04
CA ASN A 61 -19.78 1.74 21.76
C ASN A 61 -21.20 1.30 21.36
N THR A 62 -21.69 0.19 21.91
CA THR A 62 -23.08 0.10 22.41
C THR A 62 -23.16 -0.96 23.51
N ASP A 63 -23.58 -0.52 24.69
CA ASP A 63 -24.04 -1.34 25.80
C ASP A 63 -25.03 -2.43 25.35
N SER A 64 -24.89 -3.62 25.94
CA SER A 64 -25.91 -4.63 26.19
C SER A 64 -27.29 -4.45 25.51
N THR A 65 -27.61 -5.26 24.49
CA THR A 65 -28.91 -5.94 24.38
C THR A 65 -28.85 -7.01 23.28
N GLU A 66 -29.28 -8.21 23.66
CA GLU A 66 -29.39 -9.42 22.85
C GLU A 66 -30.26 -9.17 21.61
N ASN A 67 -29.83 -9.65 20.42
CA ASN A 67 -30.67 -10.19 19.35
C ASN A 67 -29.83 -10.70 18.17
N ASP A 68 -30.26 -11.82 17.62
CA ASP A 68 -29.65 -12.59 16.53
C ASP A 68 -29.31 -11.78 15.28
N SER A 69 -28.02 -11.58 15.00
CA SER A 69 -27.46 -11.31 13.66
C SER A 69 -25.97 -11.59 13.64
N ALA A 70 -25.60 -12.82 13.32
CA ALA A 70 -24.23 -13.31 13.26
C ALA A 70 -23.40 -12.67 12.13
N ALA A 71 -22.16 -12.31 12.48
CA ALA A 71 -20.93 -12.51 11.68
C ALA A 71 -20.77 -11.79 10.31
N LEU A 72 -20.77 -10.44 10.29
CA LEU A 72 -20.26 -9.67 9.13
C LEU A 72 -19.17 -8.61 9.47
N GLY A 73 -18.84 -8.39 10.74
CA GLY A 73 -17.88 -7.37 11.17
C GLY A 73 -16.41 -7.70 10.87
N ASP A 74 -15.99 -8.96 11.05
CA ASP A 74 -14.59 -9.38 10.85
C ASP A 74 -14.17 -9.48 9.37
N THR A 75 -15.14 -9.66 8.47
CA THR A 75 -14.87 -9.91 7.05
C THR A 75 -14.37 -8.64 6.36
N ALA A 76 -14.83 -7.45 6.76
CA ALA A 76 -14.49 -6.20 6.09
C ALA A 76 -13.01 -5.81 6.32
N ALA A 77 -12.53 -5.85 7.57
CA ALA A 77 -11.13 -5.57 7.90
C ALA A 77 -10.17 -6.62 7.31
N GLN A 78 -10.54 -7.90 7.33
CA GLN A 78 -9.77 -8.97 6.70
C GLN A 78 -9.72 -8.83 5.17
N THR A 79 -10.86 -8.55 4.52
CA THR A 79 -10.94 -8.32 3.06
C THR A 79 -10.10 -7.11 2.66
N THR A 80 -10.16 -6.04 3.45
CA THR A 80 -9.38 -4.82 3.24
C THR A 80 -7.88 -5.11 3.31
N THR A 81 -7.44 -5.89 4.30
CA THR A 81 -6.04 -6.35 4.41
C THR A 81 -5.63 -7.21 3.21
N MET A 82 -6.53 -8.08 2.72
CA MET A 82 -6.27 -8.90 1.53
C MET A 82 -6.07 -8.06 0.26
N LEU A 83 -6.81 -6.95 0.11
CA LEU A 83 -6.68 -6.04 -1.04
C LEU A 83 -5.30 -5.39 -1.14
N LEU A 84 -4.52 -5.33 -0.04
CA LEU A 84 -3.18 -4.75 -0.06
C LEU A 84 -2.04 -5.75 -0.25
N TYR A 85 -2.30 -7.06 -0.16
CA TYR A 85 -1.27 -8.05 -0.49
C TYR A 85 -0.83 -7.94 -1.96
N PHE A 86 -1.78 -7.73 -2.87
CA PHE A 86 -1.47 -7.62 -4.29
C PHE A 86 -0.67 -6.35 -4.65
N PRO A 87 -1.05 -5.13 -4.22
CA PRO A 87 -0.22 -3.93 -4.38
C PRO A 87 1.16 -4.05 -3.73
N CYS A 88 1.26 -4.66 -2.53
CA CYS A 88 2.57 -4.95 -1.92
C CYS A 88 3.42 -5.85 -2.82
N GLY A 89 2.80 -6.91 -3.37
CA GLY A 89 3.43 -7.83 -4.31
C GLY A 89 3.88 -7.16 -5.60
N LEU A 90 3.07 -6.26 -6.17
CA LEU A 90 3.40 -5.47 -7.35
C LEU A 90 4.64 -4.62 -7.13
N ILE A 91 4.68 -3.84 -6.03
CA ILE A 91 5.82 -2.98 -5.69
C ILE A 91 7.07 -3.85 -5.48
N ARG A 92 6.96 -4.92 -4.69
CA ARG A 92 8.06 -5.84 -4.42
C ARG A 92 8.60 -6.48 -5.70
N GLY A 93 7.70 -6.96 -6.56
CA GLY A 93 8.05 -7.61 -7.82
C GLY A 93 8.74 -6.64 -8.78
N ALA A 94 8.22 -5.42 -8.93
CA ALA A 94 8.84 -4.38 -9.74
C ALA A 94 10.25 -4.05 -9.26
N LEU A 95 10.44 -3.82 -7.96
CA LEU A 95 11.76 -3.52 -7.37
C LEU A 95 12.72 -4.71 -7.49
N THR A 96 12.24 -5.95 -7.28
CA THR A 96 13.07 -7.15 -7.45
C THR A 96 13.52 -7.30 -8.91
N ASN A 97 12.64 -7.01 -9.88
CA ASN A 97 12.98 -7.03 -11.31
C ASN A 97 13.99 -5.93 -11.69
N LEU A 98 14.07 -4.84 -10.91
CA LEU A 98 15.10 -3.81 -11.03
C LEU A 98 16.40 -4.17 -10.29
N GLY A 99 16.47 -5.34 -9.64
CA GLY A 99 17.62 -5.81 -8.89
C GLY A 99 17.65 -5.37 -7.42
N ILE A 100 16.56 -4.83 -6.88
CA ILE A 100 16.47 -4.36 -5.49
C ILE A 100 15.67 -5.36 -4.66
N SER A 101 16.38 -6.15 -3.86
CA SER A 101 15.76 -7.05 -2.89
C SER A 101 15.14 -6.24 -1.75
N CYS A 102 13.84 -6.43 -1.51
CA CYS A 102 13.10 -5.67 -0.50
C CYS A 102 11.94 -6.47 0.11
N SER A 103 11.43 -5.98 1.23
CA SER A 103 10.10 -6.32 1.74
C SER A 103 9.17 -5.11 1.62
N VAL A 104 7.88 -5.39 1.44
CA VAL A 104 6.83 -4.36 1.34
C VAL A 104 5.71 -4.76 2.29
N SER A 105 5.33 -3.84 3.17
CA SER A 105 4.15 -3.94 4.04
C SER A 105 3.25 -2.73 3.80
N ALA A 106 1.96 -2.82 4.09
CA ALA A 106 1.05 -1.69 3.93
C ALA A 106 0.24 -1.40 5.18
N ASP A 107 -0.18 -0.14 5.32
CA ASP A 107 -1.03 0.36 6.39
C ASP A 107 -2.24 1.13 5.82
N MET A 108 -3.39 1.01 6.51
CA MET A 108 -4.71 1.57 6.12
C MET A 108 -5.40 2.31 7.25
N SER A 109 -4.63 3.00 8.09
CA SER A 109 -5.18 3.74 9.23
C SER A 109 -6.29 4.74 8.86
N ASN A 110 -6.27 5.30 7.63
CA ASN A 110 -7.18 6.38 7.21
C ASN A 110 -7.75 6.16 5.79
N LEU A 111 -8.77 5.30 5.61
CA LEU A 111 -9.38 5.11 4.29
C LEU A 111 -9.91 6.43 3.68
N PRO A 112 -9.78 6.65 2.36
CA PRO A 112 -9.24 5.73 1.34
C PRO A 112 -7.71 5.82 1.16
N ALA A 113 -7.00 6.47 2.08
CA ALA A 113 -5.55 6.57 2.03
C ALA A 113 -4.89 5.26 2.49
N CYS A 114 -3.74 4.95 1.90
CA CYS A 114 -2.88 3.87 2.32
C CYS A 114 -1.40 4.28 2.23
N SER A 115 -0.58 3.58 3.01
CA SER A 115 0.88 3.75 2.98
C SER A 115 1.55 2.42 2.75
N PHE A 116 2.49 2.36 1.81
CA PHE A 116 3.36 1.22 1.56
C PHE A 116 4.74 1.50 2.14
N VAL A 117 5.17 0.66 3.08
CA VAL A 117 6.50 0.70 3.69
C VAL A 117 7.38 -0.31 2.96
N VAL A 118 8.37 0.22 2.24
CA VAL A 118 9.38 -0.57 1.53
C VAL A 118 10.65 -0.58 2.36
N ARG A 119 11.17 -1.77 2.66
CA ARG A 119 12.45 -1.95 3.35
C ARG A 119 13.41 -2.71 2.44
N ILE A 120 14.49 -2.06 2.04
CA ILE A 120 15.54 -2.67 1.22
C ILE A 120 16.34 -3.63 2.11
N LYS A 121 16.57 -4.84 1.61
CA LYS A 121 17.42 -5.83 2.27
C LYS A 121 18.87 -5.52 1.89
N THR A 122 19.68 -5.20 2.88
CA THR A 122 21.15 -5.17 2.79
C THR A 122 21.72 -6.58 2.73
#